data_AF-A0A6P1ZVB5-F1
#
_entry.id   AF-A0A6P1ZVB5-F1
#
_cell.length_a   1.000
_cell.length_b   1.000
_cell.length_c   1.000
_cell.angle_alpha   90.00
_cell.angle_beta   90.00
_cell.angle_gamma   90.00
#
_symmetry.space_group_name_H-M   'P 1'
#
loop_
_entity.id
_entity.type
_entity.pdbx_description
1 polymer ?
#
loop_
_entity_poly.entity_id
_entity_poly.type
_entity_poly.pdbx_seq_one_letter_code
_entity_poly.pdbx_strand_id
1 'polypeptide(L)'
;MSAQKHDKEEVVSDFLQSLQDRELIIEEENSYGEEYTDKLKIACNNLLQKESFQVGQLVKWKEYLKNRKIPHKNQPAIVVAVLDEPITSSEDESGSPYFLETLDIILGIMIDDHTFLTFYYDSRRFEAY
;
A
#
# COMPACT_ATOMS: atom_id res chain seq x y z
N MET A 1 -28.66 52.04 15.41
CA MET A 1 -28.62 50.64 14.89
C MET A 1 -27.19 50.10 15.03
N SER A 2 -26.67 49.94 16.25
CA SER A 2 -25.25 49.57 16.49
C SER A 2 -25.02 48.27 17.25
N ALA A 3 -26.06 47.54 17.63
CA ALA A 3 -25.92 46.32 18.44
C ALA A 3 -25.64 45.04 17.60
N GLN A 4 -25.89 45.03 16.29
CA GLN A 4 -25.80 43.82 15.46
C GLN A 4 -24.41 43.52 14.86
N LYS A 5 -23.44 44.42 15.02
CA LYS A 5 -22.11 44.28 14.40
C LYS A 5 -21.10 43.55 15.29
N HIS A 6 -21.22 43.71 16.61
CA HIS A 6 -20.32 43.11 17.59
C HIS A 6 -20.52 41.59 17.72
N ASP A 7 -21.79 41.16 17.67
CA ASP A 7 -22.23 39.77 17.78
C ASP A 7 -21.72 38.87 16.64
N LYS A 8 -21.47 39.45 15.45
CA LYS A 8 -21.01 38.69 14.28
C LYS A 8 -19.51 38.47 14.26
N GLU A 9 -18.73 39.38 14.85
CA GLU A 9 -17.27 39.25 14.91
C GLU A 9 -16.86 38.19 15.94
N GLU A 10 -17.60 38.10 17.05
CA GLU A 10 -17.39 37.09 18.10
C GLU A 10 -17.73 35.67 17.60
N VAL A 11 -18.86 35.50 16.91
CA VAL A 11 -19.26 34.21 16.32
C VAL A 11 -18.29 33.74 15.22
N VAL A 12 -17.73 34.67 14.44
CA VAL A 12 -16.72 34.33 13.42
C VAL A 12 -15.39 33.98 14.08
N SER A 13 -15.00 34.67 15.15
CA SER A 13 -13.81 34.33 15.94
C SER A 13 -13.94 32.95 16.56
N ASP A 14 -15.07 32.65 17.22
CA ASP A 14 -15.34 31.34 17.82
C ASP A 14 -15.39 30.23 16.78
N PHE A 15 -15.96 30.52 15.60
CA PHE A 15 -15.97 29.56 14.49
C PHE A 15 -14.56 29.30 13.95
N LEU A 16 -13.74 30.33 13.75
CA LEU A 16 -12.35 30.19 13.32
C LEU A 16 -11.49 29.49 14.38
N GLN A 17 -11.71 29.78 15.66
CA GLN A 17 -11.08 29.08 16.77
C GLN A 17 -11.48 27.60 16.76
N SER A 18 -12.76 27.28 16.55
CA SER A 18 -13.24 25.89 16.47
C SER A 18 -12.72 25.13 15.24
N LEU A 19 -12.41 25.83 14.15
CA LEU A 19 -11.78 25.24 12.96
C LEU A 19 -10.29 24.99 13.19
N GLN A 20 -9.59 25.91 13.86
CA GLN A 20 -8.21 25.71 14.29
C GLN A 20 -8.09 24.58 15.32
N ASP A 21 -9.01 24.50 16.28
CA ASP A 21 -9.10 23.40 17.25
C ASP A 21 -9.44 22.08 16.55
N ARG A 22 -10.24 22.08 15.48
CA ARG A 22 -10.48 20.87 14.65
C ARG A 22 -9.29 20.47 13.79
N GLU A 23 -8.52 21.42 13.26
CA GLU A 23 -7.29 21.14 12.52
C GLU A 23 -6.18 20.61 13.44
N LEU A 24 -6.25 20.93 14.73
CA LEU A 24 -5.36 20.38 15.77
C LEU A 24 -5.85 19.05 16.36
N ILE A 25 -7.01 18.51 15.94
CA ILE A 25 -7.53 17.20 16.34
C ILE A 25 -7.65 16.28 15.12
N ILE A 26 -6.53 15.85 14.52
CA ILE A 26 -6.43 14.57 13.77
C ILE A 26 -5.04 13.91 13.97
N GLU A 27 -4.38 14.11 15.12
CA GLU A 27 -3.21 13.30 15.51
C GLU A 27 -3.43 12.49 16.80
N GLU A 28 -4.67 12.46 17.33
CA GLU A 28 -4.97 11.64 18.50
C GLU A 28 -5.15 10.15 18.15
N GLU A 29 -4.06 9.43 18.44
CA GLU A 29 -3.91 8.03 18.84
C GLU A 29 -4.44 6.94 17.90
N ASN A 30 -3.68 6.69 16.82
CA ASN A 30 -3.50 5.30 16.44
C ASN A 30 -2.78 4.56 17.59
N SER A 31 -3.54 3.85 18.43
CA SER A 31 -2.97 2.97 19.45
C SER A 31 -2.45 1.68 18.80
N TYR A 32 -1.13 1.58 18.66
CA TYR A 32 -0.46 0.42 18.07
C TYR A 32 -0.14 -0.62 19.14
N GLY A 33 -1.13 -1.44 19.49
CA GLY A 33 -0.97 -2.52 20.47
C GLY A 33 -0.03 -3.65 20.02
N GLU A 34 0.19 -4.62 20.91
CA GLU A 34 1.10 -5.76 20.66
C GLU A 34 0.80 -6.49 19.34
N GLU A 35 -0.47 -6.73 19.04
CA GLU A 35 -0.92 -7.38 17.80
C GLU A 35 -0.43 -6.65 16.54
N TYR A 36 -0.41 -5.32 16.55
CA TYR A 36 0.10 -4.53 15.43
C TYR A 36 1.62 -4.72 15.29
N THR A 37 2.36 -4.69 16.40
CA THR A 37 3.81 -4.88 16.37
C THR A 37 4.20 -6.28 15.89
N ASP A 38 3.39 -7.29 16.19
CA ASP A 38 3.63 -8.65 15.74
C ASP A 38 3.35 -8.80 14.24
N LYS A 39 2.29 -8.18 13.72
CA LYS A 39 2.04 -8.09 12.27
C LYS A 39 3.21 -7.42 11.54
N LEU A 40 3.78 -6.36 12.12
CA LEU A 40 4.96 -5.69 11.55
C LEU A 40 6.19 -6.61 11.50
N LYS A 41 6.46 -7.36 12.58
CA LYS A 41 7.58 -8.32 12.63
C LYS A 41 7.38 -9.42 11.58
N ILE A 42 6.17 -9.97 11.46
CA ILE A 42 5.85 -10.99 10.46
C ILE A 42 6.04 -10.43 9.05
N ALA A 43 5.47 -9.27 8.74
CA ALA A 43 5.61 -8.63 7.43
C ALA A 43 7.08 -8.36 7.07
N CYS A 44 7.86 -7.81 8.02
CA CYS A 44 9.28 -7.55 7.83
C CYS A 44 10.06 -8.84 7.52
N ASN A 45 9.86 -9.88 8.33
CA ASN A 45 10.50 -11.18 8.11
C ASN A 45 10.15 -11.78 6.76
N ASN A 46 8.87 -11.76 6.38
CA ASN A 46 8.39 -12.26 5.09
C ASN A 46 9.03 -11.53 3.91
N LEU A 47 9.22 -10.21 4.02
CA LEU A 47 9.78 -9.38 2.93
C LEU A 47 11.29 -9.59 2.80
N LEU A 48 12.00 -9.83 3.90
CA LEU A 48 13.43 -10.11 3.89
C LEU A 48 13.76 -11.51 3.36
N GLN A 49 12.83 -12.46 3.48
CA GLN A 49 12.98 -13.81 2.95
C GLN A 49 12.68 -13.85 1.46
N LYS A 50 13.70 -13.69 0.61
CA LYS A 50 13.57 -13.84 -0.84
C LYS A 50 13.54 -15.33 -1.24
N GLU A 51 12.54 -15.71 -2.03
CA GLU A 51 12.45 -17.03 -2.66
C GLU A 51 12.96 -16.98 -4.10
N SER A 52 13.37 -18.14 -4.62
CA SER A 52 13.70 -18.30 -6.03
C SER A 52 12.50 -18.90 -6.76
N PHE A 53 12.14 -18.29 -7.90
CA PHE A 53 10.99 -18.69 -8.69
C PHE A 53 11.41 -19.24 -10.05
N GLN A 54 10.55 -20.09 -10.62
CA GLN A 54 10.73 -20.62 -11.97
C GLN A 54 9.52 -20.32 -12.84
N VAL A 55 9.74 -20.10 -14.15
CA VAL A 55 8.67 -19.89 -15.12
C VAL A 55 7.67 -21.05 -15.07
N GLY A 56 6.38 -20.73 -15.02
CA GLY A 56 5.28 -21.69 -14.88
C GLY A 56 4.89 -22.02 -13.43
N GLN A 57 5.64 -21.57 -12.44
CA GLN A 57 5.30 -21.78 -11.03
C GLN A 57 4.07 -20.94 -10.63
N LEU A 58 3.17 -21.52 -9.84
CA LEU A 58 2.08 -20.78 -9.20
C LEU A 58 2.56 -20.13 -7.90
N VAL A 59 2.19 -18.88 -7.72
CA VAL A 59 2.57 -18.06 -6.56
C VAL A 59 1.36 -17.30 -6.00
N LYS A 60 1.49 -16.88 -4.74
CA LYS A 60 0.55 -15.99 -4.04
C LYS A 60 1.30 -14.94 -3.23
N TRP A 61 0.57 -13.92 -2.78
CA TRP A 61 1.09 -12.96 -1.82
C TRP A 61 1.47 -13.64 -0.51
N LYS A 62 2.65 -13.31 0.01
CA LYS A 62 3.00 -13.56 1.40
C LYS A 62 2.08 -12.79 2.34
N GLU A 63 1.92 -13.32 3.54
CA GLU A 63 1.12 -12.68 4.58
C GLU A 63 1.59 -11.25 4.83
N TYR A 64 0.63 -10.31 4.87
CA TYR A 64 0.83 -8.87 5.04
C TYR A 64 1.60 -8.12 3.93
N LEU A 65 1.95 -8.76 2.80
CA LEU A 65 2.80 -8.12 1.76
C LEU A 65 2.10 -7.66 0.48
N LYS A 66 0.78 -7.86 0.35
CA LYS A 66 -0.01 -7.37 -0.80
C LYS A 66 0.03 -5.85 -0.88
N ASN A 67 0.60 -5.32 -1.96
CA ASN A 67 0.70 -3.89 -2.22
C ASN A 67 0.17 -3.48 -3.60
N ARG A 68 -0.51 -4.37 -4.33
CA ARG A 68 -1.15 -4.04 -5.61
C ARG A 68 -2.62 -4.45 -5.61
N LYS A 69 -3.41 -3.91 -6.55
CA LYS A 69 -4.83 -4.23 -6.70
C LYS A 69 -5.02 -5.72 -7.01
N ILE A 70 -4.23 -6.21 -7.96
CA ILE A 70 -4.20 -7.60 -8.44
C ILE A 70 -2.78 -8.19 -8.27
N PRO A 71 -2.65 -9.51 -8.08
CA PRO A 71 -3.74 -10.46 -7.90
C PRO A 71 -4.50 -10.19 -6.58
N HIS A 72 -5.75 -10.62 -6.48
CA HIS A 72 -6.49 -10.57 -5.22
C HIS A 72 -5.78 -11.43 -4.15
N LYS A 73 -6.07 -11.20 -2.86
CA LYS A 73 -5.32 -11.81 -1.73
C LYS A 73 -5.15 -13.34 -1.87
N ASN A 74 -6.17 -14.04 -2.36
CA ASN A 74 -6.17 -15.49 -2.52
C ASN A 74 -6.19 -15.95 -3.99
N GLN A 75 -6.01 -15.01 -4.93
CA GLN A 75 -5.95 -15.33 -6.35
C GLN A 75 -4.53 -15.76 -6.71
N PRO A 76 -4.32 -16.98 -7.23
CA PRO A 76 -3.01 -17.39 -7.72
C PRO A 76 -2.59 -16.56 -8.93
N ALA A 77 -1.29 -16.35 -9.05
CA ALA A 77 -0.66 -15.86 -10.27
C ALA A 77 0.39 -16.87 -10.75
N ILE A 78 0.74 -16.83 -12.03
CA ILE A 78 1.76 -17.70 -12.62
C ILE A 78 3.00 -16.91 -12.98
N VAL A 79 4.18 -17.45 -12.70
CA VAL A 79 5.45 -16.82 -13.07
C VAL A 79 5.64 -16.87 -14.58
N VAL A 80 5.70 -15.71 -15.21
CA VAL A 80 5.93 -15.57 -16.66
C VAL A 80 7.41 -15.33 -16.95
N ALA A 81 8.08 -14.53 -16.13
CA ALA A 81 9.52 -14.29 -16.22
C ALA A 81 10.09 -13.89 -14.85
N VAL A 82 11.36 -14.21 -14.64
CA VAL A 82 12.20 -13.67 -13.56
C VAL A 82 13.31 -12.86 -14.23
N LEU A 83 13.50 -11.61 -13.82
CA LEU A 83 14.44 -10.68 -14.45
C LEU A 83 15.80 -10.77 -13.76
N ASP A 84 16.86 -10.97 -14.55
CA ASP A 84 18.24 -10.92 -14.05
C ASP A 84 18.64 -9.49 -13.62
N GLU A 85 18.13 -8.49 -14.36
CA GLU A 85 18.29 -7.07 -14.06
C GLU A 85 16.93 -6.47 -13.65
N PRO A 86 16.73 -6.14 -12.36
CA PRO A 86 15.48 -5.55 -11.89
C PRO A 86 15.23 -4.15 -12.47
N ILE A 87 13.96 -3.83 -12.69
CA ILE A 87 13.50 -2.51 -13.15
C ILE A 87 13.09 -1.70 -11.92
N THR A 88 13.54 -0.44 -11.84
CA THR A 88 13.00 0.50 -10.86
C THR A 88 11.78 1.20 -11.42
N SER A 89 10.67 1.22 -10.68
CA SER A 89 9.51 2.02 -11.05
C SER A 89 9.87 3.51 -11.12
N SER A 90 9.66 4.10 -12.30
CA SER A 90 9.94 5.51 -12.60
C SER A 90 8.71 6.41 -12.49
N GLU A 91 7.54 5.81 -12.29
CA GLU A 91 6.25 6.50 -12.20
C GLU A 91 5.82 6.49 -10.74
N ASP A 92 6.12 7.58 -10.01
CA ASP A 92 5.36 8.04 -8.83
C ASP A 92 6.03 9.26 -8.15
N GLU A 93 5.27 10.00 -7.35
CA GLU A 93 5.80 10.98 -6.41
C GLU A 93 6.63 10.30 -5.31
N SER A 94 7.65 10.99 -4.78
CA SER A 94 8.58 10.44 -3.76
C SER A 94 7.92 9.93 -2.47
N GLY A 95 6.65 10.29 -2.22
CA GLY A 95 5.85 9.79 -1.09
C GLY A 95 5.08 8.49 -1.35
N SER A 96 5.10 7.95 -2.58
CA SER A 96 4.41 6.70 -2.91
C SER A 96 5.19 5.49 -2.40
N PRO A 97 4.51 4.47 -1.85
CA PRO A 97 5.15 3.20 -1.50
C PRO A 97 5.69 2.42 -2.71
N TYR A 98 5.39 2.87 -3.94
CA TYR A 98 5.90 2.28 -5.17
C TYR A 98 7.00 3.12 -5.83
N PHE A 99 7.40 4.24 -5.23
CA PHE A 99 8.51 5.03 -5.74
C PHE A 99 9.82 4.24 -5.61
N LEU A 100 10.54 4.04 -6.72
CA LEU A 100 11.79 3.27 -6.77
C LEU A 100 11.67 1.82 -6.27
N GLU A 101 10.48 1.23 -6.33
CA GLU A 101 10.30 -0.19 -6.04
C GLU A 101 11.10 -1.02 -7.06
N THR A 102 11.82 -2.01 -6.56
CA THR A 102 12.62 -2.93 -7.37
C THR A 102 11.71 -4.05 -7.88
N LEU A 103 11.43 -4.04 -9.18
CA LEU A 103 10.56 -5.00 -9.85
C LEU A 103 11.42 -6.02 -10.61
N ASP A 104 11.36 -7.28 -10.20
CA ASP A 104 12.24 -8.35 -10.69
C ASP A 104 11.50 -9.62 -11.13
N ILE A 105 10.16 -9.61 -11.08
CA ILE A 105 9.33 -10.74 -11.55
C ILE A 105 8.14 -10.23 -12.36
N ILE A 106 7.81 -10.98 -13.42
CA ILE A 106 6.60 -10.76 -14.21
C ILE A 106 5.63 -11.90 -13.90
N LEU A 107 4.43 -11.54 -13.43
CA LEU A 107 3.38 -12.49 -13.12
C LEU A 107 2.20 -12.33 -14.08
N GLY A 108 1.66 -13.47 -14.49
CA GLY A 108 0.45 -13.59 -15.28
C GLY A 108 -0.77 -13.88 -14.42
N ILE A 109 -1.88 -13.21 -14.72
CA ILE A 109 -3.11 -13.28 -13.94
C ILE A 109 -4.30 -13.30 -14.90
N MET A 110 -5.26 -14.20 -14.64
CA MET A 110 -6.57 -14.16 -15.29
C MET A 110 -7.43 -13.08 -14.62
N ILE A 111 -7.85 -12.06 -15.36
CA ILE A 111 -8.75 -11.00 -14.85
C ILE A 111 -10.21 -11.44 -14.92
N ASP A 112 -10.52 -12.24 -15.93
CA ASP A 112 -11.79 -12.92 -16.17
C ASP A 112 -11.48 -14.27 -16.86
N ASP A 113 -12.50 -15.00 -17.32
CA ASP A 113 -12.32 -16.32 -17.93
C ASP A 113 -11.59 -16.31 -19.29
N HIS A 114 -11.30 -15.14 -19.84
CA HIS A 114 -10.80 -14.98 -21.22
C HIS A 114 -9.57 -14.08 -21.32
N THR A 115 -9.26 -13.31 -20.28
CA THR A 115 -8.23 -12.26 -20.33
C THR A 115 -7.07 -12.60 -19.41
N PHE A 116 -5.92 -12.94 -20.01
CA PHE A 116 -4.65 -13.12 -19.34
C PHE A 116 -3.80 -11.86 -19.47
N LEU A 117 -3.50 -11.19 -18.36
CA LEU A 117 -2.66 -10.00 -18.32
C LEU A 117 -1.37 -10.26 -17.52
N THR A 118 -0.31 -9.54 -17.86
CA THR A 118 1.00 -9.64 -17.21
C THR A 118 1.38 -8.32 -16.55
N PHE A 119 1.94 -8.40 -15.33
CA PHE A 119 2.38 -7.23 -14.57
C PHE A 119 3.73 -7.46 -13.91
N TYR A 120 4.45 -6.38 -13.68
CA TYR A 120 5.73 -6.38 -12.96
C TYR A 120 5.48 -6.27 -11.46
N TYR A 121 6.26 -7.04 -10.69
CA TYR A 121 6.20 -7.06 -9.24
C TYR A 121 7.60 -7.19 -8.60
N ASP A 122 7.65 -6.95 -7.29
CA ASP A 122 8.76 -7.33 -6.42
C ASP A 122 8.57 -8.78 -5.95
N SER A 123 9.46 -9.68 -6.36
CA SER A 123 9.42 -11.11 -6.03
C SER A 123 9.44 -11.41 -4.53
N ARG A 124 10.02 -10.52 -3.71
CA ARG A 124 10.09 -10.70 -2.25
C ARG A 124 8.71 -10.76 -1.58
N ARG A 125 7.68 -10.26 -2.27
CA ARG A 125 6.30 -10.21 -1.76
C ARG A 125 5.51 -11.50 -2.02
N PHE A 126 6.09 -12.45 -2.75
CA PHE A 126 5.43 -13.68 -3.15
C PHE A 126 6.05 -14.91 -2.50
N GLU A 127 5.24 -15.95 -2.38
CA GLU A 127 5.60 -17.31 -1.99
C GLU A 127 4.91 -18.31 -2.94
N ALA A 128 5.34 -19.58 -2.92
CA ALA A 128 4.65 -20.64 -3.63
C ALA A 128 3.16 -20.75 -3.21
N TYR A 129 2.27 -20.97 -4.18
CA TYR A 129 0.82 -21.09 -3.95
C TYR A 129 0.45 -22.32 -3.11
#